data_AF-A0A381FD71-F1
#
_entry.id   AF-A0A381FD71-F1
#
_cell.length_a   1.000
_cell.length_b   1.000
_cell.length_c   1.000
_cell.angle_alpha   90.00
_cell.angle_beta   90.00
_cell.angle_gamma   90.00
#
_symmetry.space_group_name_H-M   'P 1'
#
loop_
_entity.id
_entity.type
_entity.pdbx_description
1 polymer ?
#
loop_
_entity_poly.entity_id
_entity_poly.type
_entity_poly.pdbx_seq_one_letter_code
_entity_poly.pdbx_strand_id
1 'polypeptide(L)'
;MKSTEIKHNVQNLIDNFSKDEFVFDLLIAYGISKTSVTRLKKGDYNLSKVDGEILYKKKIFFKVEATDKLLSSIESITKEERILKQQPRFAILTDNKQIVAKDLKLGKNLDIKLKELPNYHDFFLPLAGSEVYNSGNNNEADRNASYKMASLYDLLIDENPTIYNSKESIHSLNIFLSRLLFCFFAEDTEIFKDESIFTNTLVQHTTQDGLDTNLFLDDLFDRLNTENVEHLPEYLRKFEYVNGGLFGQKINAPLFNFKAEKDIN
;
A
#
# COMPACT_ATOMS: atom_id res chain seq x y z
N MET A 1 -6.28 -17.14 4.54
CA MET A 1 -7.31 -16.16 4.97
C MET A 1 -7.13 -14.91 4.14
N LYS A 2 -8.23 -14.29 3.70
CA LYS A 2 -8.18 -13.01 2.97
C LYS A 2 -7.98 -11.85 3.96
N SER A 3 -7.40 -10.73 3.55
CA SER A 3 -7.17 -9.59 4.48
C SER A 3 -8.49 -9.05 5.08
N THR A 4 -9.56 -9.01 4.29
CA THR A 4 -10.90 -8.62 4.74
C THR A 4 -11.46 -9.52 5.84
N GLU A 5 -11.19 -10.82 5.79
CA GLU A 5 -11.56 -11.79 6.81
C GLU A 5 -10.76 -11.57 8.10
N ILE A 6 -9.46 -11.29 7.97
CA ILE A 6 -8.59 -10.95 9.11
C ILE A 6 -9.08 -9.66 9.78
N LYS A 7 -9.40 -8.61 9.01
CA LYS A 7 -9.96 -7.37 9.55
C LYS A 7 -11.21 -7.64 10.40
N HIS A 8 -12.13 -8.45 9.88
CA HIS A 8 -13.35 -8.82 10.58
C HIS A 8 -13.05 -9.61 11.87
N ASN A 9 -12.12 -10.56 11.83
CA ASN A 9 -11.72 -11.32 13.02
C ASN A 9 -11.08 -10.44 14.10
N VAL A 10 -10.23 -9.49 13.69
CA VAL A 10 -9.61 -8.52 14.61
C VAL A 10 -10.67 -7.56 15.18
N GLN A 11 -11.66 -7.15 14.39
CA GLN A 11 -12.80 -6.38 14.90
C GLN A 11 -13.57 -7.17 15.98
N ASN A 12 -13.92 -8.42 15.69
CA ASN A 12 -14.62 -9.29 16.65
C ASN A 12 -13.80 -9.51 17.94
N LEU A 13 -12.48 -9.60 17.83
CA LEU A 13 -11.57 -9.69 18.97
C LEU A 13 -11.62 -8.43 19.85
N ILE A 14 -11.71 -7.23 19.24
CA ILE A 14 -11.80 -5.97 19.99
C ILE A 14 -13.19 -5.82 20.62
N ASP A 15 -14.24 -6.22 19.91
CA ASP A 15 -15.61 -6.14 20.40
C ASP A 15 -15.85 -7.11 21.58
N ASN A 16 -15.16 -8.26 21.59
CA ASN A 16 -15.21 -9.28 22.65
C ASN A 16 -13.92 -9.30 23.49
N PHE A 17 -13.31 -8.13 23.71
CA PHE A 17 -11.99 -8.04 24.32
C PHE A 17 -11.92 -8.69 25.72
N SER A 18 -10.96 -9.61 25.86
CA SER A 18 -10.56 -10.21 27.14
C SER A 18 -9.07 -10.01 27.36
N LYS A 19 -8.69 -9.46 28.52
CA LYS A 19 -7.28 -9.16 28.84
C LYS A 19 -6.42 -10.42 28.82
N ASP A 20 -6.93 -11.52 29.37
CA ASP A 20 -6.19 -12.77 29.52
C ASP A 20 -6.12 -13.58 28.22
N GLU A 21 -7.10 -13.39 27.32
CA GLU A 21 -7.17 -14.10 26.04
C GLU A 21 -6.63 -13.31 24.85
N PHE A 22 -6.45 -11.99 24.98
CA PHE A 22 -6.19 -11.07 23.87
C PHE A 22 -5.11 -11.58 22.89
N VAL A 23 -3.94 -11.94 23.39
CA VAL A 23 -2.82 -12.40 22.55
C VAL A 23 -3.12 -13.73 21.86
N PHE A 24 -3.87 -14.61 22.51
CA PHE A 24 -4.26 -15.91 21.98
C PHE A 24 -5.32 -15.76 20.88
N ASP A 25 -6.34 -14.93 21.15
CA ASP A 25 -7.37 -14.60 20.18
C ASP A 25 -6.77 -13.84 18.99
N LEU A 26 -5.75 -13.00 19.21
CA LEU A 26 -5.02 -12.32 18.15
C LEU A 26 -4.35 -13.34 17.24
N LEU A 27 -3.61 -14.31 17.81
CA LEU A 27 -2.99 -15.37 17.01
C LEU A 27 -4.04 -16.17 16.21
N ILE A 28 -5.20 -16.47 16.78
CA ILE A 28 -6.31 -17.14 16.08
C ILE A 28 -6.86 -16.26 14.95
N ALA A 29 -7.02 -14.95 15.17
CA ALA A 29 -7.51 -14.00 14.18
C ALA A 29 -6.59 -13.91 12.95
N TYR A 30 -5.30 -14.22 13.10
CA TYR A 30 -4.33 -14.35 12.00
C TYR A 30 -4.09 -15.82 11.58
N GLY A 31 -5.01 -16.74 11.88
CA GLY A 31 -5.00 -18.08 11.32
C GLY A 31 -4.04 -19.07 11.99
N ILE A 32 -3.48 -18.75 13.16
CA ILE A 32 -2.79 -19.75 13.97
C ILE A 32 -3.81 -20.74 14.52
N SER A 33 -3.58 -22.04 14.30
CA SER A 33 -4.53 -23.08 14.72
C SER A 33 -4.84 -23.02 16.23
N LYS A 34 -6.11 -23.23 16.58
CA LYS A 34 -6.57 -23.31 17.99
C LYS A 34 -5.75 -24.32 18.80
N THR A 35 -5.36 -25.44 18.20
CA THR A 35 -4.49 -26.44 18.82
C THR A 35 -3.12 -25.87 19.21
N SER A 36 -2.47 -25.12 18.32
CA SER A 36 -1.17 -24.49 18.61
C SER A 36 -1.30 -23.42 19.70
N VAL A 37 -2.36 -22.61 19.64
CA VAL A 37 -2.64 -21.59 20.65
C VAL A 37 -2.93 -22.21 22.03
N THR A 38 -3.65 -23.33 22.06
CA THR A 38 -3.92 -24.08 23.31
C THR A 38 -2.62 -24.61 23.92
N ARG A 39 -1.71 -25.15 23.10
CA ARG A 39 -0.38 -25.60 23.54
C ARG A 39 0.50 -24.44 24.01
N LEU A 40 0.42 -23.29 23.35
CA LEU A 40 1.09 -22.07 23.79
C LEU A 40 0.59 -21.62 25.17
N LYS A 41 -0.73 -21.60 25.37
CA LYS A 41 -1.36 -21.23 26.63
C LYS A 41 -1.01 -22.19 27.78
N LYS A 42 -0.88 -23.49 27.49
CA LYS A 42 -0.42 -24.50 28.46
C LYS A 42 1.08 -24.44 28.78
N GLY A 43 1.85 -23.66 28.01
CA GLY A 43 3.29 -23.49 28.20
C GLY A 43 4.18 -24.36 27.29
N ASP A 44 3.64 -25.36 26.58
CA ASP A 44 4.42 -26.23 25.68
C ASP A 44 5.20 -25.43 24.62
N TYR A 45 4.56 -24.40 24.06
CA TYR A 45 5.13 -23.54 23.02
C TYR A 45 5.63 -22.19 23.55
N ASN A 46 5.43 -21.90 24.84
CA ASN A 46 5.93 -20.68 25.44
C ASN A 46 7.38 -20.89 25.87
N LEU A 47 8.30 -20.26 25.16
CA LEU A 47 9.73 -20.38 25.43
C LEU A 47 10.23 -19.38 26.48
N SER A 48 9.38 -18.47 26.96
CA SER A 48 9.74 -17.61 28.08
C SER A 48 9.59 -18.37 29.40
N LYS A 49 10.45 -18.01 30.35
CA LYS A 49 10.40 -18.49 31.75
C LYS A 49 10.00 -17.39 32.71
N VAL A 50 9.74 -16.19 32.20
CA VAL A 50 9.30 -15.03 32.97
C VAL A 50 7.78 -15.02 33.00
N ASP A 51 7.21 -14.82 34.18
CA ASP A 51 5.77 -14.77 34.35
C ASP A 51 5.16 -13.56 33.61
N GLY A 52 4.01 -13.75 32.98
CA GLY A 52 3.37 -12.73 32.14
C GLY A 52 3.99 -12.52 30.75
N GLU A 53 5.04 -13.27 30.38
CA GLU A 53 5.61 -13.23 29.03
C GLU A 53 5.19 -14.42 28.18
N ILE A 54 4.99 -14.16 26.89
CA ILE A 54 4.77 -15.20 25.88
C ILE A 54 5.83 -15.05 24.80
N LEU A 55 6.70 -16.05 24.66
CA LEU A 55 7.68 -16.12 23.58
C LEU A 55 7.38 -17.30 22.68
N TYR A 56 6.69 -17.03 21.57
CA TYR A 56 6.34 -18.03 20.57
C TYR A 56 7.32 -17.97 19.39
N LYS A 57 8.17 -19.00 19.28
CA LYS A 57 9.24 -19.11 18.29
C LYS A 57 8.78 -18.78 16.87
N LYS A 58 9.55 -17.95 16.15
CA LYS A 58 9.24 -17.49 14.77
C LYS A 58 7.92 -16.71 14.60
N LYS A 59 7.20 -16.41 15.68
CA LYS A 59 5.88 -15.76 15.63
C LYS A 59 5.90 -14.45 16.41
N ILE A 60 5.81 -14.50 17.74
CA ILE A 60 5.70 -13.29 18.55
C ILE A 60 6.47 -13.40 19.86
N PHE A 61 6.91 -12.25 20.37
CA PHE A 61 7.06 -12.00 21.79
C PHE A 61 5.91 -11.11 22.25
N PHE A 62 5.27 -11.42 23.38
CA PHE A 62 4.20 -10.63 23.97
C PHE A 62 4.39 -10.45 25.47
N LYS A 63 4.07 -9.25 25.97
CA LYS A 63 4.05 -8.92 27.40
C LYS A 63 3.05 -7.81 27.70
N VAL A 64 2.35 -7.91 28.83
CA VAL A 64 1.58 -6.78 29.38
C VAL A 64 2.51 -5.90 30.21
N GLU A 65 2.48 -4.59 30.00
CA GLU A 65 3.40 -3.64 30.63
C GLU A 65 2.66 -2.37 31.06
N ALA A 66 3.23 -1.61 32.01
CA ALA A 66 2.66 -0.35 32.44
C ALA A 66 2.64 0.70 31.30
N THR A 67 1.60 1.55 31.29
CA THR A 67 1.35 2.57 30.25
C THR A 67 2.57 3.46 29.94
N ASP A 68 3.29 3.88 30.97
CA ASP A 68 4.45 4.77 30.89
C ASP A 68 5.74 4.06 30.47
N LYS A 69 5.72 2.72 30.38
CA LYS A 69 6.90 1.89 30.08
C LYS A 69 6.83 1.18 28.74
N LEU A 70 5.71 1.22 28.01
CA LEU A 70 5.52 0.46 26.76
C LEU A 70 6.66 0.68 25.75
N LEU A 71 6.99 1.94 25.46
CA LEU A 71 8.03 2.32 24.50
C LEU A 71 9.44 1.94 24.99
N SER A 72 9.79 2.25 26.24
CA SER A 72 11.12 1.92 26.79
C SER A 72 11.34 0.41 26.94
N SER A 73 10.29 -0.33 27.32
CA SER A 73 10.35 -1.78 27.48
C SER A 73 10.48 -2.47 26.13
N ILE A 74 9.72 -2.07 25.09
CA ILE A 74 9.84 -2.72 23.78
C ILE A 74 11.24 -2.51 23.19
N GLU A 75 11.84 -1.33 23.34
CA GLU A 75 13.21 -1.08 22.88
C GLU A 75 14.23 -1.99 23.57
N SER A 76 14.10 -2.18 24.88
CA SER A 76 14.97 -3.03 25.68
C SER A 76 14.83 -4.50 25.27
N ILE A 77 13.59 -4.98 25.17
CA ILE A 77 13.21 -6.35 24.80
C ILE A 77 13.72 -6.70 23.40
N THR A 78 13.70 -5.74 22.47
CA THR A 78 14.20 -5.96 21.09
C THR A 78 15.72 -6.15 21.01
N LYS A 79 16.45 -5.95 22.11
CA LYS A 79 17.90 -6.18 22.22
C LYS A 79 18.25 -7.42 23.05
N GLU A 80 17.27 -8.07 23.69
CA GLU A 80 17.52 -9.23 24.55
C GLU A 80 17.85 -10.49 23.73
N GLU A 81 19.05 -11.04 23.92
CA GLU A 81 19.52 -12.22 23.19
C GLU A 81 18.59 -13.45 23.34
N ARG A 82 18.03 -13.66 24.53
CA ARG A 82 17.11 -14.80 24.80
C ARG A 82 15.88 -14.76 23.89
N ILE A 83 15.43 -13.56 23.52
CA ILE A 83 14.26 -13.32 22.68
C ILE A 83 14.67 -13.43 21.21
N LEU A 84 15.73 -12.70 20.82
CA LEU A 84 16.23 -12.69 19.45
C LEU A 84 16.63 -14.08 18.95
N LYS A 85 17.17 -14.94 19.83
CA LYS A 85 17.51 -16.34 19.51
C LYS A 85 16.30 -17.16 19.03
N GLN A 86 15.08 -16.83 19.45
CA GLN A 86 13.86 -17.51 19.01
C GLN A 86 13.27 -16.90 17.73
N GLN A 87 13.89 -15.84 17.21
CA GLN A 87 13.53 -15.13 15.98
C GLN A 87 12.03 -14.79 15.90
N PRO A 88 11.39 -14.22 16.93
CA PRO A 88 10.00 -13.80 16.81
C PRO A 88 9.85 -12.81 15.66
N ARG A 89 8.75 -12.89 14.92
CA ARG A 89 8.47 -11.93 13.84
C ARG A 89 8.08 -10.57 14.41
N PHE A 90 7.30 -10.57 15.50
CA PHE A 90 6.85 -9.33 16.16
C PHE A 90 7.20 -9.34 17.65
N ALA A 91 7.52 -8.16 18.19
CA ALA A 91 7.42 -7.89 19.63
C ALA A 91 6.15 -7.07 19.86
N ILE A 92 5.34 -7.41 20.86
CA ILE A 92 4.04 -6.80 21.14
C ILE A 92 3.91 -6.51 22.63
N LEU A 93 3.71 -5.25 23.00
CA LEU A 93 3.44 -4.82 24.37
C LEU A 93 2.10 -4.10 24.43
N THR A 94 1.37 -4.27 25.53
CA THR A 94 0.10 -3.57 25.75
C THR A 94 -0.12 -3.29 27.24
N ASP A 95 -0.79 -2.19 27.54
CA ASP A 95 -1.36 -1.90 28.86
C ASP A 95 -2.87 -2.18 28.92
N ASN A 96 -3.41 -2.87 27.90
CA ASN A 96 -4.83 -3.12 27.62
C ASN A 96 -5.64 -1.89 27.14
N LYS A 97 -5.00 -0.75 26.91
CA LYS A 97 -5.61 0.47 26.34
C LYS A 97 -4.89 0.91 25.06
N GLN A 98 -3.56 0.78 25.05
CA GLN A 98 -2.65 1.03 23.95
C GLN A 98 -1.89 -0.25 23.61
N ILE A 99 -1.46 -0.36 22.38
CA ILE A 99 -0.63 -1.45 21.89
C ILE A 99 0.57 -0.85 21.16
N VAL A 100 1.75 -1.26 21.60
CA VAL A 100 3.02 -0.95 20.94
C VAL A 100 3.55 -2.26 20.37
N ALA A 101 3.85 -2.28 19.08
CA ALA A 101 4.42 -3.44 18.44
C ALA A 101 5.56 -3.07 17.49
N LYS A 102 6.48 -4.02 17.30
CA LYS A 102 7.59 -3.88 16.38
C LYS A 102 7.71 -5.12 15.51
N ASP A 103 7.76 -4.93 14.20
CA ASP A 103 8.16 -5.96 13.25
C ASP A 103 9.69 -6.10 13.31
N LEU A 104 10.16 -7.22 13.83
CA LEU A 104 11.59 -7.47 14.06
C LEU A 104 12.33 -7.85 12.78
N LYS A 105 11.62 -8.23 11.70
CA LYS A 105 12.21 -8.51 10.39
C LYS A 105 12.27 -7.24 9.52
N LEU A 106 11.25 -6.38 9.57
CA LEU A 106 11.18 -5.16 8.75
C LEU A 106 11.55 -3.86 9.48
N GLY A 107 11.70 -3.88 10.81
CA GLY A 107 11.99 -2.70 11.62
C GLY A 107 10.84 -1.71 11.75
N LYS A 108 9.62 -2.06 11.32
CA LYS A 108 8.43 -1.20 11.41
C LYS A 108 7.86 -1.18 12.83
N ASN A 109 7.38 -0.02 13.25
CA ASN A 109 6.73 0.16 14.56
C ASN A 109 5.23 0.41 14.37
N LEU A 110 4.46 0.05 15.40
CA LEU A 110 3.05 0.37 15.55
C LEU A 110 2.85 0.89 16.97
N ASP A 111 2.22 2.04 17.12
CA ASP A 111 1.85 2.65 18.41
C ASP A 111 0.47 3.29 18.26
N ILE A 112 -0.54 2.62 18.80
CA ILE A 112 -1.95 2.99 18.61
C ILE A 112 -2.77 2.66 19.86
N LYS A 113 -3.98 3.24 19.93
CA LYS A 113 -4.99 2.74 20.87
C LYS A 113 -5.40 1.33 20.47
N LEU A 114 -5.58 0.45 21.44
CA LEU A 114 -5.93 -0.94 21.21
C LEU A 114 -7.22 -1.09 20.39
N LYS A 115 -8.20 -0.20 20.61
CA LYS A 115 -9.47 -0.16 19.86
C LYS A 115 -9.31 0.12 18.37
N GLU A 116 -8.19 0.73 17.96
CA GLU A 116 -7.92 1.06 16.56
C GLU A 116 -7.25 -0.09 15.80
N LEU A 117 -6.85 -1.16 16.50
CA LEU A 117 -6.17 -2.33 15.93
C LEU A 117 -6.83 -2.92 14.65
N PRO A 118 -8.18 -2.96 14.49
CA PRO A 118 -8.81 -3.45 13.27
C PRO A 118 -8.45 -2.62 12.03
N ASN A 119 -8.18 -1.31 12.19
CA ASN A 119 -7.73 -0.44 11.10
C ASN A 119 -6.27 -0.68 10.70
N TYR A 120 -5.48 -1.29 11.58
CA TYR A 120 -4.06 -1.61 11.38
C TYR A 120 -3.81 -3.11 11.25
N HIS A 121 -4.85 -3.89 10.91
CA HIS A 121 -4.74 -5.36 10.78
C HIS A 121 -3.66 -5.81 9.78
N ASP A 122 -3.33 -4.98 8.78
CA ASP A 122 -2.30 -5.29 7.80
C ASP A 122 -0.90 -5.44 8.41
N PHE A 123 -0.63 -4.81 9.57
CA PHE A 123 0.67 -4.85 10.26
C PHE A 123 1.09 -6.27 10.64
N PHE A 124 0.13 -7.12 11.03
CA PHE A 124 0.39 -8.48 11.52
C PHE A 124 0.10 -9.58 10.48
N LEU A 125 -0.22 -9.24 9.22
CA LEU A 125 -0.45 -10.23 8.14
C LEU A 125 0.65 -11.29 7.98
N PRO A 126 1.95 -10.98 8.18
CA PRO A 126 3.00 -12.01 8.17
C PRO A 126 2.75 -13.19 9.15
N LEU A 127 1.96 -13.03 10.21
CA LEU A 127 1.56 -14.14 11.09
C LEU A 127 0.72 -15.19 10.36
N ALA A 128 -0.14 -14.75 9.44
CA ALA A 128 -1.07 -15.56 8.65
C ALA A 128 -0.41 -16.32 7.50
N GLY A 129 0.93 -16.28 7.40
CA GLY A 129 1.68 -16.88 6.29
C GLY A 129 1.53 -16.10 4.98
N SER A 130 0.73 -15.04 4.99
CA SER A 130 0.79 -14.00 3.98
C SER A 130 2.01 -13.14 4.31
N GLU A 131 3.18 -13.53 3.80
CA GLU A 131 4.13 -12.50 3.43
C GLU A 131 3.46 -11.74 2.30
N VAL A 132 2.60 -10.79 2.65
CA VAL A 132 2.48 -9.62 1.80
C VAL A 132 3.91 -9.12 1.79
N TYR A 133 4.61 -9.39 0.69
CA TYR A 133 5.60 -8.47 0.20
C TYR A 133 4.83 -7.16 0.03
N ASN A 134 4.61 -6.48 1.15
CA ASN A 134 4.78 -5.06 1.20
C ASN A 134 6.29 -4.93 0.99
N SER A 135 6.73 -5.12 -0.27
CA SER A 135 7.67 -4.18 -0.89
C SER A 135 7.24 -2.86 -0.29
N GLY A 136 8.08 -2.31 0.58
CA GLY A 136 7.68 -1.22 1.42
C GLY A 136 7.38 -0.01 0.55
N ASN A 137 6.16 0.10 0.00
CA ASN A 137 5.67 1.31 -0.63
C ASN A 137 5.19 2.25 0.48
N ASN A 138 6.10 2.49 1.41
CA ASN A 138 6.14 3.68 2.24
C ASN A 138 7.40 4.46 1.89
N ASN A 139 7.90 4.32 0.65
CA ASN A 139 8.74 5.37 0.10
C ASN A 139 7.86 6.61 0.08
N GLU A 140 8.38 7.69 0.64
CA GLU A 140 7.77 9.01 0.55
C GLU A 140 7.32 9.30 -0.89
N ALA A 141 8.06 8.80 -1.87
CA ALA A 141 7.74 8.79 -3.30
C ALA A 141 6.38 8.16 -3.64
N ASP A 142 6.04 6.94 -3.22
CA ASP A 142 4.77 6.29 -3.57
C ASP A 142 3.57 6.97 -2.93
N ARG A 143 3.75 7.45 -1.69
CA ARG A 143 2.73 8.21 -0.98
C ARG A 143 2.52 9.57 -1.63
N ASN A 144 3.60 10.26 -2.00
CA ASN A 144 3.56 11.52 -2.74
C ASN A 144 2.95 11.32 -4.13
N ALA A 145 3.26 10.22 -4.83
CA ALA A 145 2.65 9.87 -6.11
C ALA A 145 1.14 9.63 -5.97
N SER A 146 0.73 8.93 -4.91
CA SER A 146 -0.70 8.72 -4.62
C SER A 146 -1.43 10.05 -4.33
N TYR A 147 -0.79 10.95 -3.57
CA TYR A 147 -1.35 12.29 -3.33
C TYR A 147 -1.37 13.16 -4.59
N LYS A 148 -0.33 13.10 -5.43
CA LYS A 148 -0.30 13.77 -6.73
C LYS A 148 -1.41 13.25 -7.65
N MET A 149 -1.66 11.94 -7.67
CA MET A 149 -2.72 11.38 -8.51
C MET A 149 -4.12 11.74 -8.02
N ALA A 150 -4.31 11.87 -6.70
CA ALA A 150 -5.54 12.41 -6.12
C ALA A 150 -5.72 13.91 -6.43
N SER A 151 -4.65 14.70 -6.29
CA SER A 151 -4.62 16.13 -6.67
C SER A 151 -4.98 16.31 -8.15
N LEU A 152 -4.36 15.53 -9.03
CA LEU A 152 -4.65 15.53 -10.46
C LEU A 152 -6.12 15.21 -10.75
N TYR A 153 -6.68 14.19 -10.08
CA TYR A 153 -8.09 13.86 -10.23
C TYR A 153 -8.99 15.08 -9.94
N ASP A 154 -8.77 15.74 -8.80
CA ASP A 154 -9.57 16.91 -8.41
C ASP A 154 -9.41 18.06 -9.41
N LEU A 155 -8.18 18.34 -9.86
CA LEU A 155 -7.90 19.39 -10.85
C LEU A 155 -8.57 19.12 -12.20
N LEU A 156 -8.60 17.86 -12.65
CA LEU A 156 -9.28 17.48 -13.89
C LEU A 156 -10.79 17.60 -13.76
N ILE A 157 -11.36 17.28 -12.60
CA ILE A 157 -12.79 17.47 -12.35
C ILE A 157 -13.17 18.95 -12.42
N ASP A 158 -12.36 19.83 -11.84
CA ASP A 158 -12.61 21.28 -11.85
C ASP A 158 -12.65 21.87 -13.27
N GLU A 159 -11.73 21.45 -14.15
CA GLU A 159 -11.70 21.89 -15.56
C GLU A 159 -12.75 21.19 -16.43
N ASN A 160 -13.31 20.07 -15.96
CA ASN A 160 -14.26 19.25 -16.71
C ASN A 160 -15.53 18.97 -15.87
N PRO A 161 -16.32 20.01 -15.54
CA PRO A 161 -17.42 19.91 -14.57
C PRO A 161 -18.54 18.96 -15.01
N THR A 162 -18.61 18.63 -16.31
CA THR A 162 -19.60 17.70 -16.86
C THR A 162 -19.26 16.23 -16.61
N ILE A 163 -18.09 15.89 -16.07
CA ILE A 163 -17.68 14.49 -15.86
C ILE A 163 -18.68 13.72 -14.99
N TYR A 164 -19.27 14.35 -13.98
CA TYR A 164 -20.26 13.68 -13.12
C TYR A 164 -21.67 13.56 -13.72
N ASN A 165 -21.88 14.06 -14.94
CA ASN A 165 -23.19 13.99 -15.59
C ASN A 165 -23.55 12.58 -16.07
N SER A 166 -22.58 11.66 -16.19
CA SER A 166 -22.84 10.28 -16.60
C SER A 166 -21.84 9.28 -15.99
N LYS A 167 -22.26 8.02 -15.86
CA LYS A 167 -21.35 6.95 -15.39
C LYS A 167 -20.26 6.66 -16.42
N GLU A 168 -20.60 6.84 -17.70
CA GLU A 168 -19.72 6.68 -18.84
C GLU A 168 -18.56 7.68 -18.78
N SER A 169 -18.82 8.95 -18.48
CA SER A 169 -17.80 10.00 -18.33
C SER A 169 -16.85 9.73 -17.15
N ILE A 170 -17.37 9.29 -16.00
CA ILE A 170 -16.54 8.87 -14.85
C ILE A 170 -15.67 7.67 -15.22
N HIS A 171 -16.25 6.69 -15.93
CA HIS A 171 -15.52 5.52 -16.39
C HIS A 171 -14.39 5.90 -17.36
N SER A 172 -14.66 6.81 -18.30
CA SER A 172 -13.65 7.37 -19.21
C SER A 172 -12.50 8.03 -18.46
N LEU A 173 -12.79 8.85 -17.43
CA LEU A 173 -11.76 9.47 -16.60
C LEU A 173 -10.89 8.42 -15.88
N ASN A 174 -11.50 7.36 -15.34
CA ASN A 174 -10.77 6.30 -14.65
C ASN A 174 -9.84 5.51 -15.58
N ILE A 175 -10.28 5.24 -16.82
CA ILE A 175 -9.43 4.60 -17.83
C ILE A 175 -8.29 5.55 -18.22
N PHE A 176 -8.58 6.84 -18.42
CA PHE A 176 -7.58 7.85 -18.71
C PHE A 176 -6.47 7.90 -17.63
N LEU A 177 -6.85 7.96 -16.36
CA LEU A 177 -5.89 7.96 -15.24
C LEU A 177 -5.07 6.66 -15.17
N SER A 178 -5.68 5.53 -15.52
CA SER A 178 -4.97 4.24 -15.61
C SER A 178 -3.94 4.23 -16.74
N ARG A 179 -4.20 4.92 -17.86
CA ARG A 179 -3.24 5.07 -18.96
C ARG A 179 -2.07 5.97 -18.60
N LEU A 180 -2.33 7.08 -17.89
CA LEU A 180 -1.26 7.92 -17.34
C LEU A 180 -0.36 7.14 -16.39
N LEU A 181 -0.96 6.39 -15.45
CA LEU A 181 -0.19 5.55 -14.52
C LEU A 181 0.66 4.51 -15.25
N PHE A 182 0.13 3.92 -16.33
CA PHE A 182 0.89 3.03 -17.19
C PHE A 182 2.09 3.74 -17.81
N CYS A 183 1.93 4.96 -18.33
CA CYS A 183 3.02 5.69 -18.98
C CYS A 183 4.16 6.01 -18.00
N PHE A 184 3.83 6.48 -16.78
CA PHE A 184 4.83 6.69 -15.72
C PHE A 184 5.55 5.40 -15.34
N PHE A 185 4.80 4.30 -15.20
CA PHE A 185 5.42 3.02 -14.89
C PHE A 185 6.30 2.52 -16.05
N ALA A 186 5.87 2.72 -17.29
CA ALA A 186 6.54 2.21 -18.48
C ALA A 186 7.87 2.91 -18.77
N GLU A 187 7.98 4.22 -18.50
CA GLU A 187 9.25 4.94 -18.61
C GLU A 187 10.25 4.57 -17.50
N ASP A 188 9.76 4.16 -16.33
CA ASP A 188 10.59 3.75 -15.18
C ASP A 188 11.02 2.27 -15.21
N THR A 189 10.41 1.43 -16.06
CA THR A 189 10.59 -0.03 -16.04
C THR A 189 11.08 -0.64 -17.35
N GLU A 190 11.75 0.16 -18.19
CA GLU A 190 12.33 -0.25 -19.48
C GLU A 190 11.30 -0.78 -20.50
N ILE A 191 10.00 -0.60 -20.26
CA ILE A 191 8.95 -0.87 -21.25
C ILE A 191 9.09 0.13 -22.39
N PHE A 192 9.38 1.39 -22.08
CA PHE A 192 9.88 2.32 -23.08
C PHE A 192 11.41 2.26 -23.14
N LYS A 193 11.96 2.36 -24.35
CA LYS A 193 13.40 2.21 -24.59
C LYS A 193 14.25 3.32 -23.99
N ASP A 194 13.69 4.52 -23.92
CA ASP A 194 14.36 5.72 -23.46
C ASP A 194 13.84 6.09 -22.07
N GLU A 195 14.75 6.34 -21.12
CA GLU A 195 14.43 6.76 -19.75
C GLU A 195 13.68 8.10 -19.75
N SER A 196 12.62 8.19 -18.93
CA SER A 196 11.77 9.38 -18.80
C SER A 196 11.20 9.91 -20.13
N ILE A 197 11.04 9.06 -21.15
CA ILE A 197 10.57 9.49 -22.47
C ILE A 197 9.16 10.08 -22.43
N PHE A 198 8.28 9.60 -21.56
CA PHE A 198 6.93 10.10 -21.49
C PHE A 198 6.93 11.53 -20.92
N THR A 199 7.52 11.74 -19.74
CA THR A 199 7.64 13.07 -19.14
C THR A 199 8.37 14.06 -20.05
N ASN A 200 9.50 13.65 -20.62
CA ASN A 200 10.29 14.54 -21.47
C ASN A 200 9.55 14.92 -22.76
N THR A 201 8.86 13.97 -23.40
CA THR A 201 8.12 14.25 -24.64
C THR A 201 6.89 15.10 -24.37
N LEU A 202 6.20 14.87 -23.26
CA LEU A 202 5.09 15.72 -22.80
C LEU A 202 5.56 17.17 -22.67
N VAL A 203 6.56 17.44 -21.83
CA VAL A 203 7.10 18.79 -21.58
C VAL A 203 7.61 19.50 -22.83
N GLN A 204 8.17 18.75 -23.79
CA GLN A 204 8.70 19.33 -25.03
C GLN A 204 7.63 19.65 -26.07
N HIS A 205 6.44 19.07 -25.94
CA HIS A 205 5.38 19.15 -26.95
C HIS A 205 4.03 19.64 -26.41
N THR A 206 3.99 20.14 -25.18
CA THR A 206 2.87 20.89 -24.59
C THR A 206 3.27 22.30 -24.22
N THR A 207 2.31 23.22 -24.20
CA THR A 207 2.49 24.57 -23.68
C THR A 207 2.37 24.58 -22.17
N GLN A 208 3.17 25.41 -21.50
CA GLN A 208 3.19 25.49 -20.03
C GLN A 208 1.83 25.85 -19.39
N ASP A 209 0.87 26.37 -20.15
CA ASP A 209 -0.48 26.67 -19.65
C ASP A 209 -1.39 25.44 -19.55
N GLY A 210 -0.95 24.27 -20.04
CA GLY A 210 -1.62 22.99 -19.99
C GLY A 210 -2.79 22.82 -20.96
N LEU A 211 -3.04 23.79 -21.84
CA LEU A 211 -4.26 23.81 -22.66
C LEU A 211 -4.24 22.82 -23.83
N ASP A 212 -3.05 22.37 -24.25
CA ASP A 212 -2.85 21.40 -25.33
C ASP A 212 -2.45 20.00 -24.83
N THR A 213 -2.29 19.82 -23.51
CA THR A 213 -1.92 18.54 -22.88
C THR A 213 -2.87 17.42 -23.24
N ASN A 214 -4.17 17.69 -23.32
CA ASN A 214 -5.16 16.67 -23.66
C ASN A 214 -4.99 16.17 -25.11
N LEU A 215 -4.67 17.07 -26.06
CA LEU A 215 -4.46 16.72 -27.46
C LEU A 215 -3.20 15.86 -27.63
N PHE A 216 -2.12 16.23 -26.95
CA PHE A 216 -0.90 15.44 -26.93
C PHE A 216 -1.17 14.01 -26.39
N LEU A 217 -1.90 13.90 -25.28
CA LEU A 217 -2.18 12.61 -24.66
C LEU A 217 -3.11 11.74 -25.51
N ASP A 218 -4.07 12.34 -26.22
CA ASP A 218 -4.91 11.63 -27.18
C ASP A 218 -4.07 11.01 -28.31
N ASP A 219 -3.17 11.79 -28.91
CA ASP A 219 -2.29 11.31 -29.98
C ASP A 219 -1.30 10.24 -29.48
N LEU A 220 -0.77 10.42 -28.27
CA LEU A 220 0.11 9.43 -27.64
C LEU A 220 -0.62 8.12 -27.37
N PHE A 221 -1.83 8.16 -26.82
CA PHE A 221 -2.59 6.95 -26.51
C PHE A 221 -3.05 6.21 -27.77
N ASP A 222 -3.35 6.93 -28.85
CA ASP A 222 -3.60 6.32 -30.16
C ASP A 222 -2.32 5.67 -30.72
N ARG A 223 -1.15 6.32 -30.57
CA ARG A 223 0.17 5.75 -30.90
C ARG A 223 0.42 4.44 -30.15
N LEU A 224 0.18 4.38 -28.84
CA LEU A 224 0.41 3.18 -28.03
C LEU A 224 -0.50 2.00 -28.44
N ASN A 225 -1.59 2.29 -29.16
CA ASN A 225 -2.53 1.31 -29.71
C ASN A 225 -2.37 1.07 -31.23
N THR A 226 -1.35 1.63 -31.88
CA THR A 226 -1.19 1.55 -33.34
C THR A 226 0.16 0.95 -33.73
N GLU A 227 0.16 -0.11 -34.55
CA GLU A 227 1.38 -0.70 -35.11
C GLU A 227 1.99 0.12 -36.25
N ASN A 228 1.15 0.67 -37.14
CA ASN A 228 1.60 1.46 -38.27
C ASN A 228 1.84 2.93 -37.88
N VAL A 229 3.11 3.34 -37.89
CA VAL A 229 3.54 4.67 -37.45
C VAL A 229 3.87 5.65 -38.59
N GLU A 230 3.66 5.27 -39.86
CA GLU A 230 4.14 6.05 -41.02
C GLU A 230 3.54 7.46 -41.11
N HIS A 231 2.33 7.64 -40.57
CA HIS A 231 1.59 8.90 -40.58
C HIS A 231 1.80 9.75 -39.31
N LEU A 232 2.48 9.20 -38.29
CA LEU A 232 2.66 9.88 -37.01
C LEU A 232 3.91 10.79 -37.02
N PRO A 233 3.89 11.91 -36.27
CA PRO A 233 5.08 12.72 -36.02
C PRO A 233 6.23 11.91 -35.40
N GLU A 234 7.47 12.31 -35.69
CA GLU A 234 8.67 11.59 -35.27
C GLU A 234 8.79 11.40 -33.75
N TYR A 235 8.35 12.38 -32.96
CA TYR A 235 8.39 12.30 -31.49
C TYR A 235 7.48 11.19 -30.94
N LEU A 236 6.37 10.87 -31.60
CA LEU A 236 5.48 9.75 -31.21
C LEU A 236 5.99 8.39 -31.71
N ARG A 237 6.74 8.34 -32.81
CA ARG A 237 7.26 7.07 -33.35
C ARG A 237 8.20 6.35 -32.39
N LYS A 238 8.82 7.09 -31.46
CA LYS A 238 9.75 6.57 -30.45
C LYS A 238 9.07 5.68 -29.41
N PHE A 239 7.79 5.90 -29.13
CA PHE A 239 7.03 5.03 -28.24
C PHE A 239 6.80 3.67 -28.88
N GLU A 240 6.65 2.61 -28.09
CA GLU A 240 6.37 1.28 -28.61
C GLU A 240 4.87 1.01 -28.75
N TYR A 241 4.52 0.04 -29.59
CA TYR A 241 3.16 -0.51 -29.60
C TYR A 241 3.01 -1.44 -28.40
N VAL A 242 2.02 -1.18 -27.54
CA VAL A 242 1.86 -1.89 -26.27
C VAL A 242 0.75 -2.95 -26.34
N ASN A 243 -0.28 -2.75 -27.16
CA ASN A 243 -1.47 -3.61 -27.31
C ASN A 243 -1.89 -4.40 -26.07
N GLY A 244 -2.35 -3.67 -25.06
CA GLY A 244 -3.09 -4.25 -23.95
C GLY A 244 -4.46 -3.60 -23.97
N GLY A 245 -5.52 -4.33 -23.65
CA GLY A 245 -6.91 -3.83 -23.68
C GLY A 245 -7.16 -2.46 -23.01
N LEU A 246 -6.22 -1.96 -22.19
CA LEU A 246 -6.18 -0.61 -21.65
C LEU A 246 -6.22 0.51 -22.72
N PHE A 247 -5.54 0.38 -23.86
CA PHE A 247 -5.49 1.41 -24.92
C PHE A 247 -6.51 1.18 -26.06
N GLY A 248 -7.18 0.02 -26.07
CA GLY A 248 -8.07 -0.35 -27.18
C GLY A 248 -9.38 0.44 -27.26
N GLN A 249 -9.83 1.05 -26.17
CA GLN A 249 -11.04 1.88 -26.16
C GLN A 249 -10.73 3.32 -26.59
N LYS A 250 -11.46 3.86 -27.57
CA LYS A 250 -11.36 5.30 -27.89
C LYS A 250 -12.01 6.13 -26.78
N ILE A 251 -11.18 6.92 -26.10
CA ILE A 251 -11.55 7.82 -25.01
C ILE A 251 -10.69 9.06 -25.19
N ASN A 252 -11.29 10.23 -25.11
CA ASN A 252 -10.58 11.50 -25.17
C ASN A 252 -10.05 11.86 -23.77
N ALA A 253 -8.86 12.43 -23.73
CA ALA A 253 -8.30 13.01 -22.53
C ALA A 253 -9.16 14.20 -22.04
N PRO A 254 -9.36 14.34 -20.72
CA PRO A 254 -10.01 15.51 -20.13
C PRO A 254 -9.16 16.77 -20.39
N LEU A 255 -9.78 17.94 -20.32
CA LEU A 255 -9.07 19.22 -20.40
C LEU A 255 -8.15 19.41 -19.18
N PHE A 256 -7.02 20.06 -19.42
CA PHE A 256 -6.01 20.36 -18.41
C PHE A 256 -5.91 21.87 -18.18
N ASN A 257 -5.39 22.22 -17.01
CA ASN A 257 -4.88 23.55 -16.72
C ASN A 257 -3.40 23.45 -16.32
N PHE A 258 -2.75 24.59 -16.17
CA PHE A 258 -1.36 24.72 -15.69
C PHE A 258 -1.03 23.80 -14.50
N LYS A 259 -1.92 23.68 -13.51
CA LYS A 259 -1.66 22.88 -12.30
C LYS A 259 -1.75 21.38 -12.59
N ALA A 260 -2.75 20.97 -13.37
CA ALA A 260 -2.93 19.58 -13.76
C ALA A 260 -1.77 19.09 -14.63
N GLU A 261 -1.28 19.92 -15.55
CA GLU A 261 -0.11 19.62 -16.37
C GLU A 261 1.15 19.48 -15.49
N LYS A 262 1.34 20.41 -14.55
CA LYS A 262 2.47 20.36 -13.62
C LYS A 262 2.49 19.11 -12.73
N ASP A 263 1.33 18.53 -12.40
CA ASP A 263 1.26 17.31 -11.59
C ASP A 263 1.70 16.05 -12.35
N ILE A 264 1.74 16.11 -13.69
CA ILE A 264 2.18 15.01 -14.58
C ILE A 264 3.54 15.24 -15.26
N ASN A 265 4.17 16.39 -14.99
CA ASN A 265 5.55 16.73 -15.34
C ASN A 265 6.51 16.45 -14.17
#